data_AF-A0A4W5MIJ8-F1
#
_entry.id   AF-A0A4W5MIJ8-F1
#
_cell.length_a   1.000
_cell.length_b   1.000
_cell.length_c   1.000
_cell.angle_alpha   90.00
_cell.angle_beta   90.00
_cell.angle_gamma   90.00
#
_symmetry.space_group_name_H-M   'P 1'
#
loop_
_entity.id
_entity.type
_entity.pdbx_description
1 polymer ?
#
loop_
_entity_poly.entity_id
_entity_poly.type
_entity_poly.pdbx_seq_one_letter_code
_entity_poly.pdbx_strand_id
1 'polypeptide(L)'
;VRMLLFIILTSLDLSLSNCWTDDYAEIIDDEDTYTMPSTRDYEIQRQRIELGRCIGEGQFGDVHQGVYMRKPCSVCGDQDV
;
A
#
# COMPACT_ATOMS: atom_id res chain seq x y z
N VAL A 1 -25.93 -48.73 10.77
CA VAL A 1 -24.55 -48.35 10.37
C VAL A 1 -24.51 -47.31 9.25
N ARG A 2 -25.19 -47.50 8.10
CA ARG A 2 -25.21 -46.51 7.00
C ARG A 2 -25.84 -45.16 7.37
N MET A 3 -26.93 -45.16 8.12
CA MET A 3 -27.60 -43.92 8.58
C MET A 3 -26.72 -43.13 9.56
N LEU A 4 -25.99 -43.82 10.44
CA LEU A 4 -25.08 -43.21 11.40
C LEU A 4 -23.87 -42.58 10.69
N LEU A 5 -23.33 -43.24 9.67
CA LEU A 5 -22.24 -42.73 8.84
C LEU A 5 -22.66 -41.46 8.07
N PHE A 6 -23.89 -41.44 7.54
CA PHE A 6 -24.44 -40.28 6.83
C PHE A 6 -24.58 -39.07 7.76
N ILE A 7 -25.12 -39.27 8.96
CA ILE A 7 -25.25 -38.20 9.97
C ILE A 7 -23.86 -37.65 10.33
N ILE A 8 -22.89 -38.52 10.63
CA ILE A 8 -21.54 -38.09 11.01
C ILE A 8 -20.87 -37.29 9.88
N LEU A 9 -20.97 -37.74 8.62
CA LEU A 9 -20.40 -37.01 7.47
C LEU A 9 -21.07 -35.64 7.29
N THR A 10 -22.40 -35.57 7.31
CA THR A 10 -23.14 -34.30 7.18
C THR A 10 -22.87 -33.31 8.32
N SER A 11 -22.68 -33.81 9.56
CA SER A 11 -22.34 -32.97 10.71
C SER A 11 -20.89 -32.49 10.68
N LEU A 12 -19.96 -33.31 10.17
CA LEU A 12 -18.55 -32.92 9.99
C LEU A 12 -18.41 -31.86 8.88
N ASP A 13 -19.14 -32.03 7.77
CA ASP A 13 -19.14 -31.09 6.64
C ASP A 13 -19.68 -29.70 7.03
N LEU A 14 -20.75 -29.62 7.83
CA LEU A 14 -21.28 -28.34 8.33
C LEU A 14 -20.33 -27.66 9.32
N SER A 15 -19.66 -28.44 10.18
CA SER A 15 -18.68 -27.90 11.12
C SER A 15 -17.43 -27.37 10.42
N LEU A 16 -17.03 -28.00 9.30
CA LEU A 16 -15.93 -27.57 8.48
C LEU A 16 -16.33 -26.34 7.64
N SER A 17 -17.51 -26.33 7.02
CA SER A 17 -17.96 -25.19 6.20
C SER A 17 -18.08 -23.89 7.01
N ASN A 18 -18.54 -23.97 8.26
CA ASN A 18 -18.65 -22.82 9.14
C ASN A 18 -17.29 -22.26 9.58
N CYS A 19 -16.20 -23.04 9.60
CA CYS A 19 -14.88 -22.49 9.97
C CYS A 19 -14.18 -21.75 8.81
N TRP A 20 -14.40 -22.17 7.55
CA TRP A 20 -13.75 -21.53 6.39
C TRP A 20 -14.35 -20.16 6.03
N THR A 21 -15.58 -19.89 6.44
CA THR A 21 -16.32 -18.66 6.08
C THR A 21 -16.52 -17.69 7.24
N ASP A 22 -16.13 -18.04 8.46
CA ASP A 22 -16.34 -17.24 9.69
C ASP A 22 -15.07 -16.51 10.18
N ASP A 23 -13.92 -16.76 9.55
CA ASP A 23 -12.64 -16.06 9.84
C ASP A 23 -12.51 -14.72 9.08
N TYR A 24 -13.54 -14.29 8.35
CA TYR A 24 -13.54 -12.99 7.70
C TYR A 24 -13.81 -11.88 8.71
N ALA A 25 -12.74 -11.40 9.35
CA ALA A 25 -12.75 -10.17 10.14
C ALA A 25 -12.33 -8.99 9.26
N GLU A 26 -13.29 -8.15 8.89
CA GLU A 26 -12.99 -6.81 8.39
C GLU A 26 -12.32 -6.03 9.53
N ILE A 27 -11.03 -5.74 9.38
CA ILE A 27 -10.36 -4.77 10.23
C ILE A 27 -10.95 -3.43 9.83
N ILE A 28 -11.68 -2.76 10.73
CA ILE A 28 -12.14 -1.39 10.52
C ILE A 28 -10.88 -0.55 10.27
N ASP A 29 -10.63 -0.20 9.02
CA ASP A 29 -9.79 0.92 8.70
C ASP A 29 -10.62 2.16 9.02
N ASP A 30 -10.27 2.86 10.10
CA ASP A 30 -10.67 4.26 10.20
C ASP A 30 -10.20 4.91 8.88
N GLU A 31 -11.17 5.31 8.05
CA GLU A 31 -11.10 5.59 6.59
C GLU A 31 -9.96 6.53 6.16
N ASP A 32 -9.29 7.17 7.13
CA ASP A 32 -8.22 8.14 6.96
C ASP A 32 -6.80 7.63 7.31
N THR A 33 -6.64 6.42 7.85
CA THR A 33 -5.34 5.94 8.40
C THR A 33 -4.34 5.50 7.34
N TYR A 34 -4.82 5.09 6.16
CA TYR A 34 -3.96 4.53 5.11
C TYR A 34 -3.13 5.60 4.39
N THR A 35 -3.55 6.87 4.44
CA THR A 35 -2.97 7.94 3.61
C THR A 35 -2.68 9.25 4.33
N MET A 36 -3.05 9.43 5.60
CA MET A 36 -2.74 10.67 6.33
C MET A 36 -1.27 10.70 6.78
N PRO A 37 -0.43 11.59 6.22
CA PRO A 37 0.88 11.85 6.81
C PRO A 37 0.67 12.71 8.07
N SER A 38 1.09 12.22 9.23
CA SER A 38 1.01 12.94 10.51
C SER A 38 2.15 13.97 10.70
N THR A 39 3.02 14.17 9.70
CA THR A 39 4.28 14.93 9.83
C THR A 39 4.61 15.72 8.56
N ARG A 40 5.51 16.71 8.70
CA ARG A 40 6.14 17.63 7.71
C ARG A 40 5.65 17.53 6.25
N ASP A 41 5.40 18.69 5.65
CA ASP A 41 5.01 18.83 4.24
C ASP A 41 6.13 18.37 3.27
N TYR A 42 6.15 17.08 2.94
CA TYR A 42 7.00 16.48 1.90
C TYR A 42 6.39 16.57 0.50
N GLU A 43 5.35 17.39 0.33
CA GLU A 43 4.69 17.58 -0.96
C GLU A 43 5.61 18.30 -1.95
N ILE A 44 5.80 17.68 -3.12
CA ILE A 44 6.63 18.22 -4.19
C ILE A 44 5.75 18.52 -5.39
N GLN A 45 5.84 19.75 -5.89
CA GLN A 45 5.18 20.14 -7.14
C GLN A 45 5.84 19.44 -8.32
N ARG A 46 5.06 18.68 -9.10
CA ARG A 46 5.55 17.93 -10.27
C ARG A 46 6.32 18.80 -11.26
N GLN A 47 5.92 20.07 -11.43
CA GLN A 47 6.56 21.01 -12.36
C GLN A 47 8.01 21.36 -12.00
N ARG A 48 8.47 20.99 -10.81
CA ARG A 48 9.85 21.25 -10.33
C ARG A 48 10.79 20.08 -10.47
N ILE A 49 10.29 18.97 -11.02
CA ILE A 49 11.06 17.76 -11.24
C ILE A 49 11.24 17.59 -12.74
N GLU A 50 12.50 17.58 -13.17
CA GLU A 50 12.87 17.18 -14.52
C GLU A 50 13.18 15.69 -14.53
N LEU A 51 12.39 14.92 -15.28
CA LEU A 51 12.60 13.48 -15.43
C LEU A 51 13.74 13.23 -16.41
N GLY A 52 14.78 12.53 -15.95
CA GLY A 52 15.91 12.09 -16.75
C GLY A 52 15.71 10.68 -17.30
N ARG A 53 16.83 10.00 -17.57
CA ARG A 53 16.81 8.62 -18.08
C ARG A 53 16.43 7.59 -17.01
N CYS A 54 15.88 6.46 -17.44
CA CYS A 54 15.72 5.27 -16.61
C CYS A 54 17.11 4.70 -16.25
N ILE A 55 17.30 4.37 -14.97
CA ILE A 55 18.53 3.79 -14.42
C ILE A 55 18.32 2.38 -13.87
N GLY A 56 17.07 1.89 -13.84
CA GLY A 56 16.76 0.53 -13.44
C GLY A 56 15.27 0.24 -13.49
N GLU A 57 14.93 -1.04 -13.63
CA GLU A 57 13.54 -1.52 -13.67
C GLU A 57 13.31 -2.40 -12.43
N GLY A 58 12.48 -1.93 -11.51
CA GLY A 58 12.11 -2.66 -10.31
C GLY A 58 10.85 -3.51 -10.52
N GLN A 59 10.61 -4.45 -9.60
CA GLN A 59 9.38 -5.28 -9.61
C GLN A 59 8.09 -4.45 -9.57
N PHE A 60 8.18 -3.23 -9.04
CA PHE A 60 7.06 -2.31 -8.84
C PHE A 60 7.13 -1.06 -9.74
N GLY A 61 8.01 -1.04 -10.75
CA GLY A 61 8.17 0.04 -11.71
C GLY A 61 9.60 0.55 -11.87
N ASP A 62 9.77 1.52 -12.78
CA ASP A 62 11.08 2.03 -13.19
C ASP A 62 11.64 3.09 -12.23
N VAL A 63 12.96 3.12 -12.11
CA VAL A 63 13.70 4.14 -11.37
C VAL A 63 14.34 5.09 -12.37
N HIS A 64 13.99 6.36 -12.28
CA HIS A 64 14.53 7.40 -13.14
C HIS A 64 15.46 8.33 -12.36
N GLN A 65 16.56 8.73 -12.99
CA GLN A 65 17.34 9.87 -12.54
C GLN A 65 16.54 11.15 -12.79
N GLY A 66 16.67 12.18 -11.94
CA GLY A 66 16.01 13.46 -12.17
C GLY A 66 16.71 14.63 -11.48
N VAL A 67 16.35 15.84 -11.89
CA VAL A 67 16.81 17.11 -11.28
C VAL A 67 15.66 17.75 -10.54
N TYR A 68 15.92 18.22 -9.31
CA TYR A 68 14.93 18.93 -8.49
C TYR A 68 15.25 20.41 -8.37
N MET A 69 14.35 21.24 -8.89
CA MET A 69 14.40 22.70 -8.80
C MET A 69 13.82 23.16 -7.46
N ARG A 70 14.70 23.40 -6.48
CA ARG A 70 14.31 23.93 -5.17
C ARG A 70 13.78 25.37 -5.29
N LYS A 71 12.94 25.79 -4.35
CA LYS A 71 12.63 27.23 -4.23
C LYS A 71 13.92 27.96 -3.91
N PRO A 72 14.15 29.14 -4.50
CA PRO A 72 15.27 29.97 -4.11
C PRO A 72 15.17 30.27 -2.61
N CYS A 73 16.25 30.04 -1.89
CA CYS A 73 16.31 30.24 -0.46
C CYS A 73 16.45 31.74 -0.20
N SER A 74 15.39 32.40 0.23
CA SER A 74 15.41 33.85 0.51
C SER A 74 16.38 34.27 1.63
N VAL A 75 16.97 33.31 2.35
CA VAL A 75 17.92 33.52 3.46
C VAL A 75 19.36 33.21 3.06
N CYS A 76 19.55 32.29 2.11
CA CYS A 76 20.83 31.78 1.68
C CYS A 76 20.87 31.91 0.15
N GLY A 77 21.36 33.06 -0.33
CA GLY A 77 21.35 33.39 -1.76
C GLY A 77 21.81 32.21 -2.60
N ASP A 78 21.05 31.92 -3.65
CA ASP A 78 21.20 30.76 -4.52
C ASP A 78 22.65 30.62 -4.99
N GLN A 79 23.38 29.68 -4.38
CA GLN A 79 24.63 29.17 -4.93
C GLN A 79 24.34 27.75 -5.39
N ASP A 80 23.93 27.68 -6.65
CA ASP A 80 23.88 26.45 -7.42
C ASP A 80 25.30 25.89 -7.54
N VAL A 81 25.55 24.74 -6.92
CA VAL A 81 26.64 23.83 -7.28
C VAL A 81 26.02 22.62 -7.97
#